data_AF-A0A9W4WJL3-F1
#
_entry.id   AF-A0A9W4WJL3-F1
#
_cell.length_a   1.000
_cell.length_b   1.000
_cell.length_c   1.000
_cell.angle_alpha   90.00
_cell.angle_beta   90.00
_cell.angle_gamma   90.00
#
_symmetry.space_group_name_H-M   'P 1'
#
loop_
_entity.id
_entity.type
_entity.pdbx_description
1 polymer ?
#
loop_
_entity_poly.entity_id
_entity_poly.type
_entity_poly.pdbx_seq_one_letter_code
_entity_poly.pdbx_strand_id
1 'polypeptide(L)'
;MPNRDSGYSSGVPAPAPDAGRSGMLADIQKAGGIKALKKVDRSQIRDRSGASVGGSNDTGPHGSGLPPAGVAPGGGGDMANALAAALQKRKEKVSRSDDESDNDDW
;
A
#
# COMPACT_ATOMS: atom_id res chain seq x y z
N MET A 1 38.72 -6.36 17.02
CA MET A 1 37.26 -6.16 16.88
C MET A 1 36.98 -4.71 17.20
N PRO A 2 36.59 -3.85 16.23
CA PRO A 2 36.40 -2.43 16.52
C PRO A 2 35.11 -2.21 17.34
N ASN A 3 35.25 -1.35 18.35
CA ASN A 3 34.28 -1.02 19.40
C ASN A 3 33.07 -0.26 18.83
N ARG A 4 31.84 -0.67 19.18
CA ARG A 4 30.55 -0.12 18.70
C ARG A 4 29.92 0.87 19.69
N ASP A 5 30.73 1.61 20.43
CA ASP A 5 30.32 2.52 21.51
C ASP A 5 30.41 4.00 21.09
N SER A 6 30.36 4.28 19.80
CA SER A 6 30.13 5.65 19.32
C SER A 6 28.69 6.05 19.63
N GLY A 7 28.50 6.68 20.79
CA GLY A 7 27.28 7.31 21.28
C GLY A 7 26.81 8.50 20.43
N TYR A 8 26.62 8.29 19.13
CA TYR A 8 25.93 9.24 18.25
C TYR A 8 24.44 9.21 18.54
N SER A 9 24.02 9.90 19.60
CA SER A 9 22.68 10.49 19.65
C SER A 9 22.76 11.87 18.97
N SER A 10 22.99 11.87 17.65
CA SER A 10 22.84 13.08 16.85
C SER A 10 21.38 13.18 16.42
N GLY A 11 20.57 13.81 17.28
CA GLY A 11 19.22 14.22 16.94
C GLY A 11 18.89 15.45 17.74
N VAL A 12 18.59 16.55 17.05
CA VAL A 12 17.88 17.69 17.67
C VAL A 12 16.72 17.11 18.48
N PRO A 13 16.52 17.51 19.76
CA PRO A 13 15.43 16.97 20.55
C PRO A 13 14.12 17.14 19.79
N ALA A 14 13.38 16.04 19.64
CA ALA A 14 12.09 16.07 18.97
C ALA A 14 11.21 17.11 19.69
N PRO A 15 10.50 17.98 18.95
CA PRO A 15 9.61 18.95 19.56
C PRO A 15 8.58 18.21 20.43
N ALA A 16 8.27 18.78 21.60
CA ALA A 16 7.29 18.20 22.50
C ALA A 16 5.97 17.93 21.75
N PRO A 17 5.33 16.77 21.96
CA PRO A 17 4.10 16.43 21.26
C PRO A 17 3.04 17.47 21.60
N ASP A 18 2.56 18.15 20.57
CA ASP A 18 1.46 19.11 20.71
C ASP A 18 0.21 18.40 21.26
N ALA A 19 -0.39 18.95 22.30
CA ALA A 19 -1.57 18.36 22.94
C ALA A 19 -2.76 18.28 21.97
N GLY A 20 -2.90 19.27 21.08
CA GLY A 20 -3.91 19.26 20.01
C GLY A 20 -3.66 18.17 18.97
N ARG A 21 -2.39 17.91 18.62
CA ARG A 21 -2.00 16.81 17.73
C ARG A 21 -2.42 15.46 18.28
N SER A 22 -2.31 15.24 19.58
CA SER A 22 -2.70 13.97 20.20
C SER A 22 -4.21 13.72 20.10
N GLY A 23 -5.03 14.76 20.32
CA GLY A 23 -6.48 14.71 20.11
C GLY A 23 -6.84 14.42 18.65
N MET A 24 -6.25 15.17 17.72
CA MET A 24 -6.45 14.97 16.28
C MET A 24 -6.14 13.53 15.83
N LEU A 25 -5.05 12.95 16.32
CA LEU A 25 -4.69 11.57 15.98
C LEU A 25 -5.68 10.54 16.55
N ALA A 26 -6.16 10.77 17.77
CA ALA A 26 -7.19 9.93 18.37
C ALA A 26 -8.50 9.99 17.58
N ASP A 27 -8.89 11.16 17.08
CA ASP A 27 -10.07 11.34 16.25
C ASP A 27 -9.91 10.69 14.88
N ILE A 28 -8.74 10.81 14.24
CA ILE A 28 -8.43 10.13 12.97
C ILE A 28 -8.53 8.62 13.11
N GLN A 29 -8.02 8.04 14.20
CA GLN A 29 -8.12 6.60 14.47
C GLN A 29 -9.57 6.15 14.64
N LYS A 30 -10.44 6.99 15.23
CA LYS A 30 -11.85 6.67 15.49
C LYS A 30 -12.78 7.03 14.32
N ALA A 31 -12.34 7.82 13.35
CA ALA A 31 -13.17 8.40 12.30
C ALA A 31 -13.84 7.39 11.34
N GLY A 32 -13.50 6.10 11.38
CA GLY A 32 -14.21 5.06 10.61
C GLY A 32 -13.80 4.92 9.14
N GLY A 33 -12.73 5.61 8.72
CA GLY A 33 -12.11 5.47 7.39
C GLY A 33 -13.03 5.82 6.22
N ILE A 34 -12.83 5.15 5.07
CA ILE A 34 -13.56 5.46 3.82
C ILE A 34 -15.08 5.29 3.98
N LYS A 35 -15.54 4.40 4.87
CA LYS A 35 -16.97 4.13 5.08
C LYS A 35 -17.70 5.27 5.79
N ALA A 36 -16.98 6.13 6.51
CA ALA A 36 -17.55 7.30 7.18
C ALA A 36 -17.65 8.53 6.27
N LEU A 37 -17.01 8.49 5.09
CA LEU A 37 -17.06 9.60 4.15
C LEU A 37 -18.41 9.64 3.42
N LYS A 38 -18.83 10.84 3.04
CA LYS A 38 -20.04 11.03 2.22
C LYS A 38 -19.86 10.32 0.87
N LYS A 39 -20.87 9.53 0.49
CA LYS A 39 -20.93 8.92 -0.84
C LYS A 39 -21.11 10.02 -1.89
N VAL A 40 -20.24 10.01 -2.89
CA VAL A 40 -20.30 10.89 -4.07
C VAL A 40 -20.35 10.03 -5.32
N ASP A 41 -20.88 10.60 -6.40
CA ASP A 41 -20.87 9.94 -7.70
C ASP A 41 -19.42 9.66 -8.16
N ARG A 42 -19.20 8.51 -8.78
CA ARG A 42 -17.86 8.08 -9.21
C ARG A 42 -17.23 9.04 -10.23
N SER A 43 -18.03 9.70 -11.06
CA SER A 43 -17.57 10.73 -12.00
C SER A 43 -16.98 11.97 -11.31
N GLN A 44 -17.35 12.22 -10.05
CA GLN A 44 -16.85 13.34 -9.26
C GLN A 44 -15.68 12.94 -8.34
N ILE A 45 -15.32 11.66 -8.30
CA ILE A 45 -14.19 11.20 -7.49
C ILE A 45 -12.89 11.67 -8.14
N ARG A 46 -12.17 12.54 -7.44
CA ARG A 46 -10.79 12.87 -7.78
C ARG A 46 -9.87 11.79 -7.23
N ASP A 47 -9.46 10.87 -8.09
CA ASP A 47 -8.55 9.78 -7.71
C ASP A 47 -7.19 10.33 -7.27
N ARG A 48 -6.80 10.00 -6.03
CA ARG A 48 -5.51 10.35 -5.42
C ARG A 48 -4.79 9.11 -4.88
N SER A 49 -5.18 7.92 -5.33
CA SER A 49 -4.57 6.65 -4.91
C SER A 49 -3.07 6.56 -5.24
N GLY A 50 -2.62 7.27 -6.29
CA GLY A 50 -1.21 7.38 -6.66
C GLY A 50 -0.46 8.55 -6.02
N ALA A 51 -1.09 9.34 -5.15
CA ALA A 51 -0.39 10.43 -4.46
C ALA A 51 0.51 9.86 -3.37
N SER A 52 1.81 10.15 -3.44
CA SER A 52 2.71 9.93 -2.30
C SER A 52 2.28 10.88 -1.18
N VAL A 53 1.59 10.34 -0.17
CA VAL A 53 1.32 11.08 1.06
C VAL A 53 2.66 11.17 1.79
N GLY A 54 3.16 12.39 2.00
CA GLY A 54 4.46 12.65 2.63
C GLY A 54 4.62 11.83 3.91
N GLY A 55 5.59 10.91 3.89
CA GLY A 55 5.79 9.88 4.92
C GLY A 55 6.30 8.56 4.36
N SER A 56 6.10 8.30 3.05
CA SER A 56 6.72 7.17 2.37
C SER A 56 8.15 7.50 1.92
N ASN A 57 9.10 7.42 2.85
CA ASN A 57 10.53 7.22 2.59
C ASN A 57 11.26 8.15 1.60
N ASP A 58 10.83 9.40 1.43
CA ASP A 58 11.66 10.42 0.79
C ASP A 58 12.62 11.01 1.83
N THR A 59 13.82 10.45 1.95
CA THR A 59 14.96 11.07 2.65
C THR A 59 15.72 12.05 1.74
N GLY A 60 15.14 12.43 0.59
CA GLY A 60 15.70 13.42 -0.33
C GLY A 60 15.41 14.85 0.14
N PRO A 61 16.28 15.82 -0.16
CA PRO A 61 16.13 17.20 0.30
C PRO A 61 14.81 17.79 -0.20
N HIS A 62 13.87 17.98 0.73
CA HIS A 62 12.60 18.64 0.46
C HIS A 62 12.88 20.07 -0.03
N GLY A 63 12.50 20.39 -1.27
CA GLY A 63 12.58 21.75 -1.81
C GLY A 63 13.25 21.91 -3.17
N SER A 64 13.80 20.86 -3.79
CA SER A 64 14.52 20.99 -5.08
C SER A 64 13.66 20.84 -6.34
N GLY A 65 12.37 20.51 -6.25
CA GLY A 65 11.48 20.40 -7.43
C GLY A 65 11.90 19.34 -8.46
N LEU A 66 12.85 18.46 -8.13
CA LEU A 66 13.33 17.39 -9.00
C LEU A 66 12.46 16.15 -8.80
N PRO A 67 12.00 15.48 -9.88
CA PRO A 67 11.24 14.25 -9.75
C PRO A 67 12.13 13.14 -9.17
N PRO A 68 11.58 12.22 -8.35
CA PRO A 68 12.33 11.09 -7.84
C PRO A 68 12.89 10.27 -9.01
N ALA A 69 14.19 10.01 -8.96
CA ALA A 69 14.86 9.18 -9.95
C ALA A 69 14.28 7.75 -9.89
N GLY A 70 13.58 7.34 -10.94
CA GLY A 70 13.17 5.94 -11.13
C GLY A 70 11.74 5.70 -11.64
N VAL A 71 10.87 6.73 -11.70
CA VAL A 71 9.49 6.53 -12.17
C VAL A 71 9.40 6.75 -13.69
N ALA A 72 9.74 5.71 -14.46
CA ALA A 72 9.35 5.61 -15.85
C ALA A 72 7.82 5.37 -15.93
N PRO A 73 7.07 6.08 -16.80
CA PRO A 73 5.65 5.84 -16.97
C PRO A 73 5.47 4.64 -17.90
N GLY A 74 5.10 3.48 -17.36
CA GLY A 74 4.81 2.31 -18.20
C GLY A 74 4.22 1.13 -17.44
N GLY A 75 3.03 0.70 -17.87
CA GLY A 75 2.65 -0.73 -17.82
C GLY A 75 1.83 -1.20 -16.61
N GLY A 76 0.69 -0.57 -16.32
CA GLY A 76 -0.27 -1.06 -15.31
C GLY A 76 -1.31 -2.06 -15.84
N GLY A 77 -0.94 -2.97 -16.75
CA GLY A 77 -1.89 -3.88 -17.43
C GLY A 77 -1.56 -5.38 -17.37
N ASP A 78 -0.30 -5.75 -17.11
CA ASP A 78 0.17 -7.12 -17.37
C ASP A 78 -0.17 -8.12 -16.25
N MET A 79 -0.17 -7.68 -14.99
CA MET A 79 -0.39 -8.57 -13.84
C MET A 79 -1.84 -9.04 -13.72
N ALA A 80 -2.82 -8.15 -13.96
CA ALA A 80 -4.23 -8.49 -13.82
C ALA A 80 -4.68 -9.52 -14.87
N ASN A 81 -4.19 -9.37 -16.11
CA ASN A 81 -4.49 -10.32 -17.18
C ASN A 81 -3.78 -11.67 -16.96
N ALA A 82 -2.53 -11.66 -16.48
CA ALA A 82 -1.82 -12.88 -16.09
C ALA A 82 -2.54 -13.64 -14.96
N LEU A 83 -3.10 -12.92 -13.99
CA LEU A 83 -3.86 -13.52 -12.90
C LEU A 83 -5.19 -14.14 -13.39
N ALA A 84 -5.91 -13.47 -14.30
CA ALA A 84 -7.12 -14.01 -14.90
C ALA A 84 -6.86 -15.32 -15.66
N ALA A 85 -5.80 -15.36 -16.49
CA ALA A 85 -5.39 -16.55 -17.22
C ALA A 85 -4.96 -17.70 -16.28
N ALA A 86 -4.25 -17.39 -15.21
CA ALA A 86 -3.85 -18.37 -14.20
C ALA A 86 -5.05 -18.98 -13.45
N LEU A 87 -6.07 -18.16 -13.15
CA LEU A 87 -7.30 -18.62 -12.49
C LEU A 87 -8.15 -19.51 -13.41
N GLN A 88 -8.28 -19.17 -14.70
CA GLN A 88 -8.97 -20.01 -15.69
C GLN A 88 -8.29 -21.39 -15.82
N LYS A 89 -6.96 -21.41 -15.95
CA LYS A 89 -6.18 -22.65 -16.02
C LYS A 89 -6.31 -23.51 -14.74
N ARG A 90 -6.42 -22.88 -13.56
CA ARG A 90 -6.69 -23.59 -12.30
C ARG A 90 -8.11 -24.16 -12.26
N LYS A 91 -9.11 -23.41 -12.74
CA LYS A 91 -10.50 -23.86 -12.78
C LYS A 91 -10.67 -25.11 -13.66
N GLU A 92 -10.05 -25.14 -14.84
CA GLU A 92 -10.08 -26.30 -15.74
C GLU A 92 -9.42 -27.53 -15.11
N LYS A 93 -8.26 -27.36 -14.46
CA LYS A 93 -7.57 -28.46 -13.77
C LYS A 93 -8.41 -29.04 -12.62
N VAL A 94 -9.09 -28.19 -11.86
CA VAL A 94 -9.93 -28.61 -10.72
C VAL A 94 -11.23 -29.25 -11.18
N SER A 95 -11.88 -28.71 -12.23
CA SER A 95 -13.12 -29.26 -12.75
C SER A 95 -12.92 -30.63 -13.42
N ARG A 96 -11.74 -30.87 -14.01
CA ARG A 96 -11.40 -32.16 -14.62
C ARG A 96 -11.05 -33.23 -13.57
N SER A 97 -10.66 -32.85 -12.36
CA SER A 97 -10.38 -33.80 -11.26
C SER A 97 -11.62 -34.17 -10.44
N ASP A 98 -12.78 -33.60 -10.75
CA ASP A 98 -14.06 -33.80 -10.02
C ASP A 98 -15.01 -34.77 -10.77
N ASP A 99 -14.78 -35.01 -12.05
CA ASP A 99 -15.60 -35.88 -12.93
C ASP A 99 -15.05 -37.32 -13.06
N GLU A 100 -14.05 -37.67 -12.24
CA GLU A 100 -13.40 -39.01 -12.23
C GLU A 100 -13.47 -39.62 -10.82
N SER A 101 -14.65 -39.61 -10.22
CA SER A 101 -14.88 -40.27 -8.94
C SER A 101 -16.31 -40.79 -8.83
N ASP A 102 -16.59 -41.91 -9.50
CA ASP A 102 -17.58 -42.87 -8.99
C ASP A 102 -17.36 -44.32 -9.45
N ASN A 103 -16.10 -44.77 -9.54
CA ASN A 103 -15.82 -46.21 -9.57
C ASN A 103 -14.34 -46.49 -9.28
N ASP A 104 -13.98 -46.74 -8.03
CA ASP A 104 -13.02 -47.80 -7.72
C ASP A 104 -12.99 -48.07 -6.21
N ASP A 105 -13.46 -49.27 -5.88
CA ASP A 105 -13.49 -49.97 -4.59
C ASP A 105 -12.34 -49.63 -3.63
N TRP A 106 -12.65 -48.82 -2.61
CA TRP A 106 -11.98 -48.85 -1.31
C TRP A 106 -12.99 -48.66 -0.17
#